data_AF-A0A537NWA9-F1
#
_entry.id   AF-A0A537NWA9-F1
#
_cell.length_a   1.000
_cell.length_b   1.000
_cell.length_c   1.000
_cell.angle_alpha   90.00
_cell.angle_beta   90.00
_cell.angle_gamma   90.00
#
_symmetry.space_group_name_H-M   'P 1'
#
loop_
_entity.id
_entity.type
_entity.pdbx_description
1 polymer ?
#
loop_
_entity_poly.entity_id
_entity_poly.type
_entity_poly.pdbx_seq_one_letter_code
_entity_poly.pdbx_strand_id
1 'polypeptide(L)'
;MAMARQMVKANLGRDADEIFTTFGPPVAAASIAQVHRATTQDGRDVAVKILRPGIEQRFARDLSDFFFAARLIERMSAPARRLRPVDATETLAQSVKLEMDLRMEASAIKEMAANVADDPGFRVPKVEWQLTARQVLTTDWIEATPLSDM
;
A
#
# COMPACT_ATOMS: atom_id res chain seq x y z
N MET A 1 -16.97 0.51 0.93
CA MET A 1 -17.24 0.34 -0.53
C MET A 1 -17.26 1.68 -1.27
N ALA A 2 -18.16 2.62 -0.93
CA ALA A 2 -18.26 3.91 -1.65
C ALA A 2 -16.94 4.71 -1.72
N MET A 3 -16.23 4.84 -0.59
CA MET A 3 -14.93 5.53 -0.57
C MET A 3 -13.84 4.82 -1.38
N ALA A 4 -13.83 3.48 -1.42
CA ALA A 4 -12.87 2.72 -2.23
C ALA A 4 -13.07 3.00 -3.73
N ARG A 5 -14.32 3.03 -4.18
CA ARG A 5 -14.69 3.37 -5.55
C ARG A 5 -14.34 4.82 -5.91
N GLN A 6 -14.52 5.76 -4.97
CA GLN A 6 -14.05 7.14 -5.14
C GLN A 6 -12.53 7.23 -5.27
N MET A 7 -11.79 6.46 -4.48
CA MET A 7 -10.32 6.41 -4.57
C MET A 7 -9.86 5.86 -5.93
N VAL A 8 -10.53 4.83 -6.45
CA VAL A 8 -10.32 4.32 -7.82
C VAL A 8 -10.53 5.43 -8.84
N LYS A 9 -11.67 6.14 -8.79
CA LYS A 9 -11.95 7.25 -9.69
C LYS A 9 -10.90 8.37 -9.60
N ALA A 10 -10.54 8.76 -8.38
CA ALA A 10 -9.57 9.83 -8.15
C ALA A 10 -8.16 9.49 -8.64
N ASN A 11 -7.76 8.22 -8.60
CA ASN A 11 -6.41 7.79 -8.99
C ASN A 11 -6.31 7.32 -10.45
N LEU A 12 -7.36 6.71 -10.99
CA LEU A 12 -7.36 6.12 -12.34
C LEU A 12 -8.15 6.95 -13.37
N GLY A 13 -8.86 8.00 -12.93
CA GLY A 13 -9.61 8.90 -13.81
C GLY A 13 -10.88 8.31 -14.42
N ARG A 14 -11.25 7.08 -14.04
CA ARG A 14 -12.40 6.33 -14.56
C ARG A 14 -13.22 5.76 -13.41
N ASP A 15 -14.53 5.66 -13.60
CA ASP A 15 -15.38 5.07 -12.58
C ASP A 15 -15.08 3.58 -12.41
N ALA A 16 -15.16 3.09 -11.17
CA ALA A 16 -14.86 1.67 -10.88
C ALA A 16 -15.75 0.71 -11.69
N ASP A 17 -16.99 1.11 -11.99
CA ASP A 17 -17.93 0.31 -12.80
C ASP A 17 -17.59 0.30 -14.30
N GLU A 18 -16.79 1.26 -14.78
CA GLU A 18 -16.23 1.23 -16.14
C GLU A 18 -15.03 0.29 -16.25
N ILE A 19 -14.33 0.07 -15.14
CA ILE A 19 -13.11 -0.73 -15.08
C ILE A 19 -13.42 -2.19 -14.72
N PHE A 20 -14.36 -2.39 -13.80
CA PHE A 20 -14.64 -3.68 -13.20
C PHE A 20 -16.13 -4.05 -13.35
N THR A 21 -16.39 -5.29 -13.74
CA THR A 21 -17.74 -5.89 -13.75
C THR A 21 -18.20 -6.22 -12.34
N THR A 22 -17.26 -6.59 -11.45
CA THR A 22 -17.53 -6.80 -10.03
C THR A 22 -16.46 -6.11 -9.18
N PHE A 23 -16.86 -5.55 -8.04
CA PHE A 23 -15.93 -4.96 -7.07
C PHE A 23 -16.42 -5.29 -5.67
N GLY A 24 -15.79 -6.29 -5.05
CA GLY A 24 -16.21 -6.92 -3.81
C GLY A 24 -15.81 -6.14 -2.55
N PRO A 25 -16.31 -6.58 -1.37
CA PRO A 25 -15.94 -6.00 -0.08
C PRO A 25 -14.43 -6.18 0.18
N PRO A 26 -13.84 -5.43 1.12
CA PRO A 26 -12.45 -5.65 1.48
C PRO A 26 -12.29 -7.08 2.01
N VAL A 27 -11.42 -7.85 1.39
CA VAL A 27 -11.13 -9.26 1.73
C VAL A 27 -9.92 -9.39 2.64
N ALA A 28 -9.01 -8.41 2.59
CA ALA A 28 -7.88 -8.32 3.48
C ALA A 28 -7.61 -6.86 3.85
N ALA A 29 -7.05 -6.66 5.03
CA ALA A 29 -6.72 -5.36 5.55
C ALA A 29 -5.26 -5.37 6.03
N ALA A 30 -4.43 -4.53 5.41
CA ALA A 30 -3.08 -4.26 5.87
C ALA A 30 -3.08 -3.01 6.78
N SER A 31 -1.91 -2.67 7.32
CA SER A 31 -1.71 -1.49 8.19
C SER A 31 -2.26 -0.21 7.56
N ILE A 32 -1.95 0.03 6.28
CA ILE A 32 -2.24 1.30 5.58
C ILE A 32 -3.20 1.17 4.40
N ALA A 33 -3.53 -0.06 4.00
CA ALA A 33 -4.29 -0.36 2.79
C ALA A 33 -5.35 -1.43 3.04
N GLN A 34 -6.31 -1.50 2.13
CA GLN A 34 -7.32 -2.56 2.04
C GLN A 34 -7.22 -3.22 0.67
N VAL A 35 -7.51 -4.52 0.60
CA VAL A 35 -7.51 -5.28 -0.65
C VAL A 35 -8.93 -5.71 -0.96
N HIS A 36 -9.34 -5.52 -2.20
CA HIS A 36 -10.63 -5.91 -2.74
C HIS A 36 -10.43 -6.94 -3.84
N ARG A 37 -11.24 -8.00 -3.87
CA ARG A 37 -11.37 -8.82 -5.07
C ARG A 37 -12.28 -8.11 -6.07
N ALA A 38 -11.87 -8.04 -7.32
CA ALA A 38 -12.64 -7.46 -8.41
C ALA A 38 -12.50 -8.31 -9.67
N THR A 39 -13.42 -8.15 -10.61
CA THR A 39 -13.34 -8.77 -11.94
C THR A 39 -13.30 -7.66 -12.98
N THR A 40 -12.32 -7.69 -13.87
CA THR A 40 -12.15 -6.71 -14.95
C THR A 40 -13.22 -6.87 -16.04
N GLN A 41 -13.34 -5.90 -16.95
CA GLN A 41 -14.26 -5.98 -18.10
C GLN A 41 -13.98 -7.17 -19.05
N ASP A 42 -12.73 -7.62 -19.12
CA ASP A 42 -12.31 -8.80 -19.87
C ASP A 42 -12.42 -10.11 -19.06
N GLY A 43 -13.02 -10.08 -17.87
CA GLY A 43 -13.39 -11.26 -17.09
C GLY A 43 -12.28 -11.85 -16.22
N ARG A 44 -11.18 -11.12 -16.01
CA ARG A 44 -10.07 -11.59 -15.15
C ARG A 44 -10.29 -11.15 -13.71
N ASP A 45 -10.03 -12.08 -12.78
CA ASP A 45 -10.05 -11.78 -11.36
C ASP A 45 -8.75 -11.12 -10.93
N VAL A 46 -8.89 -9.99 -10.23
CA VAL A 46 -7.80 -9.16 -9.77
C VAL A 46 -7.93 -8.81 -8.29
N ALA A 47 -6.79 -8.63 -7.64
CA ALA A 47 -6.69 -8.01 -6.32
C ALA A 47 -6.43 -6.51 -6.49
N VAL A 48 -7.34 -5.68 -5.99
CA VAL A 48 -7.23 -4.21 -6.01
C VAL A 48 -6.90 -3.73 -4.60
N LYS A 49 -5.62 -3.43 -4.36
CA LYS A 49 -5.12 -2.84 -3.13
C LYS A 49 -5.26 -1.32 -3.19
N ILE A 50 -5.89 -0.73 -2.19
CA ILE A 50 -6.19 0.71 -2.13
C ILE A 50 -5.74 1.23 -0.78
N LEU A 51 -5.03 2.36 -0.75
CA LEU A 51 -4.71 3.02 0.52
C LEU A 51 -6.00 3.41 1.27
N ARG A 52 -5.97 3.29 2.59
CA ARG A 52 -7.12 3.68 3.42
C ARG A 52 -7.43 5.17 3.21
N PRO A 53 -8.70 5.54 3.03
CA PRO A 53 -9.09 6.95 2.94
C PRO A 53 -8.58 7.73 4.15
N GLY A 54 -7.96 8.89 3.91
CA GLY A 54 -7.47 9.76 4.98
C GLY A 54 -6.14 9.33 5.63
N ILE A 55 -5.50 8.25 5.16
CA ILE A 55 -4.31 7.70 5.82
C ILE A 55 -3.12 8.66 5.78
N GLU A 56 -2.93 9.39 4.69
CA GLU A 56 -1.85 10.38 4.55
C GLU A 56 -2.01 11.52 5.55
N GLN A 57 -3.22 12.05 5.73
CA GLN A 57 -3.49 13.12 6.69
C GLN A 57 -3.34 12.63 8.12
N ARG A 58 -3.69 11.36 8.39
CA ARG A 58 -3.49 10.76 9.71
C ARG A 58 -2.00 10.62 10.02
N PHE A 59 -1.21 10.06 9.11
CA PHE A 59 0.24 9.96 9.29
C PHE A 59 0.92 11.32 9.41
N ALA A 60 0.49 12.33 8.66
CA ALA A 60 1.04 13.67 8.78
C ALA A 60 0.84 14.25 10.20
N ARG A 61 -0.31 13.98 10.83
CA ARG A 61 -0.57 14.38 12.23
C ARG A 61 0.29 13.57 13.20
N ASP A 62 0.31 12.25 13.05
CA ASP A 62 1.08 11.37 13.94
C ASP A 62 2.58 11.71 13.90
N LEU A 63 3.13 11.99 12.71
CA LEU A 63 4.52 12.45 12.57
C LEU A 63 4.76 13.82 13.21
N SER A 64 3.82 14.75 13.13
CA SER A 64 3.92 16.04 13.81
C SER A 64 4.04 15.86 15.33
N ASP A 65 3.24 14.97 15.91
CA ASP A 65 3.30 14.65 17.33
C ASP A 65 4.62 13.99 17.73
N PHE A 66 5.14 13.09 16.89
CA PHE A 66 6.46 12.49 17.09
C PHE A 66 7.59 13.51 17.03
N PHE A 67 7.56 14.45 16.06
CA PHE A 67 8.55 15.52 16.01
C PHE A 67 8.47 16.44 17.22
N PHE A 68 7.26 16.73 17.70
CA PHE A 68 7.09 17.50 18.93
C PHE A 68 7.72 16.78 20.14
N ALA A 69 7.40 15.49 20.33
CA ALA A 69 7.95 14.68 21.40
C ALA A 69 9.48 14.54 21.30
N ALA A 70 10.01 14.26 20.11
CA ALA A 70 11.44 14.12 19.86
C ALA A 70 12.21 15.39 20.24
N ARG A 71 11.73 16.57 19.82
CA ARG A 71 12.32 17.87 20.17
C ARG A 71 12.26 18.14 21.67
N LEU A 72 11.17 17.75 22.34
CA LEU A 72 11.04 17.90 23.79
C LEU A 72 12.04 17.00 24.55
N ILE A 73 12.18 15.75 24.13
CA ILE A 73 13.13 14.78 24.71
C ILE A 73 14.57 15.28 24.59
N GLU A 74 14.97 15.77 23.41
CA GLU A 74 16.31 16.33 23.20
C GLU A 74 16.59 17.56 24.04
N ARG A 75 15.55 18.39 24.29
CA ARG A 75 15.66 19.57 25.13
C ARG A 75 15.78 19.23 26.61
N MET A 76 15.11 18.17 27.07
CA MET A 76 15.04 17.82 28.49
C MET A 76 16.22 16.97 28.98
N SER A 77 16.93 16.26 28.11
CA SER A 77 17.98 15.32 28.52
C SER A 77 19.17 15.31 27.56
N ALA A 78 20.34 15.72 28.05
CA ALA A 78 21.59 15.67 27.31
C ALA A 78 22.00 14.25 26.87
N PRO A 79 21.80 13.19 27.70
CA PRO A 79 21.94 11.81 27.26
C PRO A 79 20.96 11.43 26.15
N ALA A 80 19.70 11.87 26.20
CA ALA A 80 18.70 11.52 25.19
C ALA A 80 19.02 12.10 23.81
N ARG A 81 19.70 13.24 23.72
CA ARG A 81 20.22 13.77 22.44
C ARG A 81 21.15 12.80 21.72
N ARG A 82 21.87 11.93 22.44
CA ARG A 82 22.75 10.92 21.82
C ARG A 82 21.97 9.85 21.06
N LEU A 83 20.69 9.65 21.40
CA LEU A 83 19.79 8.74 20.68
C LEU A 83 19.24 9.36 19.40
N ARG A 84 19.48 10.66 19.17
CA ARG A 84 19.05 11.40 17.97
C ARG A 84 17.57 11.16 17.62
N PRO A 85 16.62 11.31 18.58
CA PRO A 85 15.22 10.98 18.33
C PRO A 85 14.58 11.81 17.21
N VAL A 86 15.05 13.03 16.94
CA VAL A 86 14.58 13.80 15.77
C VAL A 86 14.98 13.11 14.47
N ASP A 87 16.21 12.64 14.35
CA ASP A 87 16.70 11.95 13.15
C ASP A 87 16.05 10.57 12.98
N ALA A 88 15.78 9.88 14.09
CA ALA A 88 15.00 8.65 14.07
C ALA A 88 13.56 8.90 13.55
N THR A 89 12.94 10.01 13.97
CA THR A 89 11.60 10.42 13.50
C THR A 89 11.63 10.80 12.02
N GLU A 90 12.69 11.47 11.55
CA GLU A 90 12.88 11.79 10.13
C GLU A 90 13.03 10.52 9.28
N THR A 91 13.78 9.53 9.77
CA THR A 91 13.93 8.22 9.10
C THR A 91 12.58 7.51 9.00
N LEU A 92 11.78 7.53 10.07
CA LEU A 92 10.43 6.99 10.06
C LEU A 92 9.54 7.72 9.04
N ALA A 93 9.59 9.05 9.01
CA ALA A 93 8.83 9.86 8.06
C ALA A 93 9.18 9.52 6.60
N GLN A 94 10.47 9.33 6.30
CA GLN A 94 10.95 8.89 4.98
C GLN A 94 10.41 7.50 4.63
N SER A 95 10.50 6.54 5.55
CA SER A 95 10.02 5.16 5.34
C SER A 95 8.52 5.12 5.05
N VAL A 96 7.72 5.79 5.88
CA VAL A 96 6.26 5.84 5.71
C VAL A 96 5.88 6.50 4.39
N LYS A 97 6.58 7.57 3.98
CA LYS A 97 6.34 8.22 2.69
C LYS A 97 6.53 7.27 1.51
N LEU A 98 7.52 6.38 1.58
CA LEU A 98 7.73 5.34 0.55
C LEU A 98 6.59 4.32 0.54
N GLU A 99 6.10 3.92 1.71
CA GLU A 99 4.96 3.00 1.82
C GLU A 99 3.63 3.59 1.27
N MET A 100 3.50 4.93 1.22
CA MET A 100 2.32 5.60 0.67
C MET A 100 2.30 5.66 -0.87
N ASP A 101 3.30 5.12 -1.56
CA ASP A 101 3.32 5.04 -3.01
C ASP A 101 3.30 3.57 -3.48
N LEU A 102 2.11 3.07 -3.77
CA LEU A 102 1.91 1.68 -4.18
C LEU A 102 2.56 1.35 -5.53
N ARG A 103 3.03 2.35 -6.30
CA ARG A 103 3.83 2.12 -7.51
C ARG A 103 5.20 1.53 -7.19
N MET A 104 5.76 1.84 -6.02
CA MET A 104 7.00 1.24 -5.56
C MET A 104 6.82 -0.26 -5.31
N GLU A 105 5.72 -0.63 -4.65
CA GLU A 105 5.34 -2.03 -4.47
C GLU A 105 5.09 -2.73 -5.82
N ALA A 106 4.40 -2.07 -6.75
CA ALA A 106 4.21 -2.56 -8.11
C ALA A 106 5.54 -2.88 -8.82
N SER A 107 6.53 -1.98 -8.70
CA SER A 107 7.86 -2.17 -9.26
C SER A 107 8.59 -3.34 -8.61
N ALA A 108 8.52 -3.45 -7.29
CA ALA A 108 9.12 -4.56 -6.53
C ALA A 108 8.50 -5.91 -6.91
N ILE A 109 7.18 -5.97 -7.13
CA ILE A 109 6.50 -7.19 -7.61
C ILE A 109 7.02 -7.59 -9.00
N LYS A 110 7.16 -6.63 -9.91
CA LYS A 110 7.70 -6.90 -11.26
C LYS A 110 9.15 -7.39 -11.20
N GLU A 111 9.97 -6.78 -10.36
CA GLU A 111 11.36 -7.19 -10.15
C GLU A 111 11.45 -8.59 -9.56
N MET A 112 10.64 -8.88 -8.53
CA MET A 112 10.54 -10.22 -7.95
C MET A 112 10.15 -11.26 -9.00
N ALA A 113 9.16 -10.96 -9.84
CA ALA A 113 8.74 -11.85 -10.92
C ALA A 113 9.86 -12.16 -11.92
N ALA A 114 10.75 -11.19 -12.19
CA ALA A 114 11.92 -11.41 -13.05
C ALA A 114 12.99 -12.27 -12.35
N ASN A 115 13.22 -12.03 -11.05
CA ASN A 115 14.23 -12.75 -10.27
C ASN A 115 13.90 -14.24 -10.09
N VAL A 116 12.62 -14.61 -10.11
CA VAL A 116 12.16 -16.00 -9.91
C VAL A 116 11.60 -16.64 -11.18
N ALA A 117 11.85 -16.05 -12.35
CA ALA A 117 11.22 -16.47 -13.61
C ALA A 117 11.49 -17.95 -13.98
N ASP A 118 12.67 -18.47 -13.60
CA ASP A 118 13.08 -19.85 -13.88
C ASP A 118 12.87 -20.81 -12.69
N ASP A 119 12.28 -20.33 -11.58
CA ASP A 119 12.01 -21.14 -10.40
C ASP A 119 10.55 -21.63 -10.39
N PRO A 120 10.30 -22.94 -10.63
CA PRO A 120 8.94 -23.49 -10.66
C PRO A 120 8.26 -23.51 -9.28
N GLY A 121 9.00 -23.28 -8.19
CA GLY A 121 8.48 -23.22 -6.83
C GLY A 121 7.79 -21.90 -6.49
N PHE A 122 7.96 -20.86 -7.30
CA PHE A 122 7.39 -19.53 -7.06
C PHE A 122 6.37 -19.13 -8.12
N ARG A 123 5.32 -18.45 -7.65
CA ARG A 123 4.36 -17.75 -8.51
C ARG A 123 4.16 -16.34 -7.98
N VAL A 124 4.51 -15.35 -8.78
CA VAL A 124 4.33 -13.93 -8.49
C VAL A 124 3.14 -13.40 -9.29
N PRO A 125 2.18 -12.67 -8.70
CA PRO A 125 1.04 -12.14 -9.45
C PRO A 125 1.50 -11.06 -10.43
N LYS A 126 0.88 -10.99 -11.62
CA LYS A 126 1.18 -9.91 -12.56
C LYS A 126 0.57 -8.61 -12.08
N VAL A 127 1.31 -7.51 -12.28
CA VAL A 127 0.82 -6.16 -12.03
C VAL A 127 0.04 -5.66 -13.24
N GLU A 128 -1.15 -5.11 -12.99
CA GLU A 128 -1.90 -4.39 -14.00
C GLU A 128 -1.58 -2.90 -13.99
N TRP A 129 -0.62 -2.51 -14.82
CA TRP A 129 -0.06 -1.15 -14.85
C TRP A 129 -1.09 -0.09 -15.27
N GLN A 130 -2.04 -0.45 -16.14
CA GLN A 130 -3.11 0.47 -16.54
C GLN A 130 -4.10 0.74 -15.40
N LEU A 131 -4.16 -0.15 -14.41
CA LEU A 131 -5.03 -0.07 -13.24
C LEU A 131 -4.24 0.16 -11.95
N THR A 132 -3.03 0.70 -12.07
CA THR A 132 -2.13 1.00 -10.94
C THR A 132 -1.71 2.46 -10.95
N ALA A 133 -1.74 3.08 -9.77
CA ALA A 133 -1.42 4.47 -9.52
C ALA A 133 -0.84 4.62 -8.10
N ARG A 134 -0.58 5.85 -7.65
CA ARG A 134 0.05 6.11 -6.35
C ARG A 134 -0.68 5.44 -5.17
N GLN A 135 -2.01 5.45 -5.17
CA GLN A 135 -2.81 4.94 -4.05
C GLN A 135 -3.66 3.71 -4.40
N VAL A 136 -3.46 3.13 -5.59
CA VAL A 136 -4.18 1.95 -6.08
C VAL A 136 -3.17 1.03 -6.75
N LEU A 137 -3.09 -0.23 -6.32
CA LEU A 137 -2.30 -1.29 -6.95
C LEU A 137 -3.24 -2.41 -7.36
N THR A 138 -3.17 -2.81 -8.62
CA THR A 138 -3.97 -3.92 -9.14
C THR A 138 -3.04 -5.05 -9.57
N THR A 139 -3.30 -6.26 -9.10
CA THR A 139 -2.57 -7.47 -9.49
C THR A 139 -3.51 -8.61 -9.84
N ASP A 140 -3.00 -9.66 -10.48
CA ASP A 140 -3.75 -10.93 -10.58
C ASP A 140 -4.22 -11.40 -9.20
N TRP A 141 -5.44 -11.95 -9.15
CA TRP A 141 -5.90 -12.69 -7.98
C TRP A 141 -5.19 -14.06 -7.92
N ILE A 142 -4.66 -14.41 -6.75
CA ILE A 142 -4.08 -15.73 -6.50
C ILE A 142 -4.94 -16.44 -5.46
N GLU A 143 -5.49 -17.58 -5.86
CA GLU A 143 -6.17 -18.52 -4.96
C GLU A 143 -5.13 -19.51 -4.41
N ALA A 144 -4.85 -19.46 -3.12
CA ALA A 144 -3.86 -20.31 -2.45
C ALA A 144 -4.15 -20.42 -0.95
N THR A 145 -3.60 -21.44 -0.29
CA THR A 145 -3.65 -21.59 1.17
C THR A 145 -2.68 -20.59 1.82
N PRO A 146 -3.13 -19.73 2.74
CA PRO A 146 -2.24 -18.86 3.51
C PRO A 146 -1.23 -19.68 4.30
N LEU A 147 0.03 -19.22 4.38
CA LEU A 147 1.07 -19.90 5.16
C LEU A 147 0.73 -20.00 6.66
N SER A 148 -0.07 -19.07 7.18
CA SER A 148 -0.57 -19.10 8.55
C SER A 148 -1.53 -20.26 8.85
N ASP A 149 -2.11 -20.83 7.80
CA ASP A 149 -3.16 -21.85 7.88
C ASP A 149 -2.61 -23.24 7.52
N MET A 150 -1.30 -23.34 7.26
CA MET A 150 -0.55 -24.59 7.09
C MET A 150 -0.03 -25.09 8.43
#